data_AF-A0A5N9E1P5-F1
#
_entry.id   AF-A0A5N9E1P5-F1
#
_cell.length_a   1.000
_cell.length_b   1.000
_cell.length_c   1.000
_cell.angle_alpha   90.00
_cell.angle_beta   90.00
_cell.angle_gamma   90.00
#
_symmetry.space_group_name_H-M   'P 1'
#
loop_
_entity.id
_entity.type
_entity.pdbx_description
1 polymer ?
#
loop_
_entity_poly.entity_id
_entity_poly.type
_entity_poly.pdbx_seq_one_letter_code
_entity_poly.pdbx_strand_id
1 'polypeptide(L)'
;MANIISAKDLNGLLHGKSKFALIDVREAGEYNSSHIADSSLIPRKELEFRMDVSAPVKGELLVICDDDGRRATLAAATLESMGFNNVSVLSHGINQWSTEGFPTEWGSNVISKDFGERMEVEHHVPEIEATELHERIERGDKLVILDTRTPEEYQRFCIPGGRSVPGGELALRVTDITKDLDKDTTIIVNCAGRTRSVIGTRVLQRMGWTNIFGLKNGTSGWLLAGYDLETGGDRLGLPEPSEDGLAAALEYADRLAEEDGVRYLDVDTVQSMLDERKEKTCYFVDVRTTEEYAAGHIPGFRWFPGGQVVQRSDDVLVVKNCPVVFCCDGKARATFIASWYRQFGFEEVYAVDGGSTAWAASGRQLESGSGDAIPSGLEAARGQVNMVSPQELDAAKPASVICVEISSDFAAGHVSGARWVPRGSLEMEIAGIAPDKSAAIAVTCNNGQNATLAGATLKEMGYQDVSVLEGGIAAWRQAGLGVEQGLSGVMRPPTDIVPSGPERNFADMMNYLRWETALGEKYAAD
;
A
#
# COMPACT_ATOMS: atom_id res chain seq x y z
N MET A 1 26.30 9.43 11.43
CA MET A 1 25.67 9.52 12.76
C MET A 1 24.53 10.49 12.58
N ALA A 2 23.33 9.94 12.52
CA ALA A 2 22.13 10.69 12.26
C ALA A 2 21.93 11.79 13.30
N ASN A 3 21.32 12.89 12.87
CA ASN A 3 20.91 13.94 13.79
C ASN A 3 19.79 13.42 14.70
N ILE A 4 19.56 14.09 15.83
CA ILE A 4 18.45 13.78 16.73
C ILE A 4 17.47 14.94 16.68
N ILE A 5 16.18 14.65 16.54
CA ILE A 5 15.09 15.63 16.61
C ILE A 5 14.23 15.37 17.86
N SER A 6 13.85 16.43 18.58
CA SER A 6 12.96 16.31 19.74
C SER A 6 11.51 16.16 19.30
N ALA A 7 10.65 15.60 20.16
CA ALA A 7 9.21 15.52 19.89
C ALA A 7 8.60 16.92 19.67
N LYS A 8 9.02 17.91 20.47
CA LYS A 8 8.61 19.31 20.30
C LYS A 8 8.99 19.89 18.94
N ASP A 9 10.21 19.66 18.47
CA ASP A 9 10.67 20.20 17.19
C ASP A 9 9.98 19.50 16.02
N LEU A 10 9.78 18.18 16.09
CA LEU A 10 9.00 17.42 15.12
C LEU A 10 7.54 17.91 15.07
N ASN A 11 6.92 18.15 16.23
CA ASN A 11 5.58 18.71 16.30
C ASN A 11 5.53 20.10 15.64
N GLY A 12 6.59 20.91 15.79
CA GLY A 12 6.73 22.18 15.06
C GLY A 12 6.80 21.99 13.54
N LEU A 13 7.50 20.97 13.05
CA LEU A 13 7.56 20.64 11.62
C LEU A 13 6.20 20.22 11.06
N LEU A 14 5.44 19.40 11.78
CA LEU A 14 4.11 18.92 11.37
C LEU A 14 3.09 20.06 11.18
N HIS A 15 3.22 21.14 11.94
CA HIS A 15 2.36 22.33 11.78
C HIS A 15 2.92 23.35 10.76
N GLY A 16 4.09 23.09 10.20
CA GLY A 16 4.77 23.96 9.24
C GLY A 16 4.48 23.61 7.78
N LYS A 17 5.04 24.40 6.86
CA LYS A 17 5.01 24.16 5.41
C LYS A 17 6.33 23.58 4.87
N SER A 18 7.25 23.21 5.75
CA SER A 18 8.54 22.63 5.35
C SER A 18 8.32 21.29 4.65
N LYS A 19 9.16 20.99 3.65
CA LYS A 19 9.23 19.64 3.06
C LYS A 19 10.06 18.75 3.97
N PHE A 20 9.49 17.63 4.39
CA PHE A 20 10.17 16.58 5.12
C PHE A 20 9.37 15.28 5.00
N ALA A 21 10.02 14.15 5.21
CA ALA A 21 9.36 12.87 5.39
C ALA A 21 9.36 12.49 6.87
N LEU A 22 8.22 12.04 7.38
CA LEU A 22 8.13 11.37 8.67
C LEU A 22 7.85 9.89 8.42
N ILE A 23 8.82 9.04 8.73
CA ILE A 23 8.80 7.62 8.37
C ILE A 23 8.84 6.79 9.65
N ASP A 24 7.80 5.98 9.84
CA ASP A 24 7.76 4.96 10.87
C ASP A 24 8.35 3.66 10.32
N VAL A 25 9.42 3.18 10.97
CA VAL A 25 10.16 1.99 10.52
C VAL A 25 9.78 0.72 11.28
N ARG A 26 8.70 0.76 12.05
CA ARG A 26 8.16 -0.40 12.76
C ARG A 26 7.42 -1.34 11.82
N GLU A 27 6.96 -2.47 12.36
CA GLU A 27 6.13 -3.43 11.64
C GLU A 27 4.67 -2.94 11.55
N ALA A 28 3.91 -3.43 10.57
CA ALA A 28 2.59 -2.88 10.25
C ALA A 28 1.58 -2.92 11.40
N GLY A 29 1.60 -3.97 12.22
CA GLY A 29 0.76 -4.11 13.41
C GLY A 29 1.14 -3.16 14.54
N GLU A 30 2.43 -2.83 14.68
CA GLU A 30 2.92 -1.84 15.65
C GLU A 30 2.41 -0.44 15.26
N TYR A 31 2.58 -0.07 13.99
CA TYR A 31 2.06 1.19 13.42
C TYR A 31 0.53 1.29 13.52
N ASN A 32 -0.18 0.22 13.13
CA ASN A 32 -1.64 0.18 13.20
C ASN A 32 -2.17 0.32 14.63
N SER A 33 -1.41 -0.10 15.64
CA SER A 33 -1.82 0.01 17.04
C SER A 33 -1.68 1.44 17.58
N SER A 34 -0.69 2.19 17.12
CA SER A 34 -0.52 3.61 17.42
C SER A 34 0.63 4.16 16.58
N HIS A 35 0.41 5.25 15.84
CA HIS A 35 1.46 5.96 15.09
C HIS A 35 1.33 7.48 15.25
N ILE A 36 2.39 8.22 14.91
CA ILE A 36 2.31 9.68 14.85
C ILE A 36 1.46 10.01 13.63
N ALA A 37 0.45 10.87 13.82
CA ALA A 37 -0.38 11.34 12.71
C ALA A 37 0.50 11.78 11.55
N ASP A 38 0.03 11.56 10.32
CA ASP A 38 0.71 12.06 9.13
C ASP A 38 2.06 11.37 8.82
N SER A 39 2.43 10.30 9.53
CA SER A 39 3.63 9.49 9.25
C SER A 39 3.37 8.41 8.19
N SER A 40 4.36 8.15 7.33
CA SER A 40 4.32 7.04 6.38
C SER A 40 4.95 5.79 6.98
N LEU A 41 4.27 4.64 6.86
CA LEU A 41 4.82 3.34 7.24
C LEU A 41 5.77 2.81 6.15
N ILE A 42 7.06 2.78 6.44
CA ILE A 42 8.06 2.06 5.65
C ILE A 42 8.86 1.20 6.62
N PRO A 43 8.43 -0.04 6.89
CA PRO A 43 9.10 -0.92 7.83
C PRO A 43 10.58 -1.02 7.48
N ARG A 44 11.45 -1.13 8.49
CA ARG A 44 12.90 -1.12 8.25
C ARG A 44 13.35 -2.12 7.18
N LYS A 45 12.68 -3.27 7.06
CA LYS A 45 12.95 -4.30 6.03
C LYS A 45 12.71 -3.84 4.59
N GLU A 46 12.05 -2.71 4.37
CA GLU A 46 11.65 -2.21 3.05
C GLU A 46 12.44 -0.98 2.61
N LEU A 47 13.34 -0.43 3.45
CA LEU A 47 14.04 0.81 3.15
C LEU A 47 14.82 0.73 1.83
N GLU A 48 15.64 -0.31 1.66
CA GLU A 48 16.44 -0.56 0.47
C GLU A 48 15.59 -0.79 -0.79
N PHE A 49 14.32 -1.17 -0.61
CA PHE A 49 13.38 -1.47 -1.70
C PHE A 49 12.60 -0.23 -2.14
N ARG A 50 12.28 0.67 -1.20
CA ARG A 50 11.28 1.73 -1.42
C ARG A 50 11.85 3.14 -1.41
N MET A 51 12.95 3.39 -0.71
CA MET A 51 13.34 4.76 -0.37
C MET A 51 13.77 5.62 -1.56
N ASP A 52 14.34 5.03 -2.61
CA ASP A 52 14.69 5.76 -3.83
C ASP A 52 13.45 6.30 -4.57
N VAL A 53 12.29 5.66 -4.38
CA VAL A 53 11.01 6.09 -4.95
C VAL A 53 10.23 6.95 -3.96
N SER A 54 10.25 6.59 -2.68
CA SER A 54 9.52 7.30 -1.62
C SER A 54 10.13 8.69 -1.32
N ALA A 55 11.45 8.82 -1.34
CA ALA A 55 12.17 10.07 -1.14
C ALA A 55 13.28 10.22 -2.21
N PRO A 56 12.93 10.63 -3.44
CA PRO A 56 13.86 10.58 -4.58
C PRO A 56 15.05 11.54 -4.47
N VAL A 57 14.91 12.63 -3.69
CA VAL A 57 15.99 13.60 -3.47
C VAL A 57 16.72 13.30 -2.16
N LYS A 58 17.99 12.91 -2.26
CA LYS A 58 18.82 12.45 -1.12
C LYS A 58 19.09 13.48 -0.02
N GLY A 59 18.86 14.76 -0.31
CA GLY A 59 19.05 15.88 0.62
C GLY A 59 17.80 16.29 1.41
N GLU A 60 16.64 15.70 1.11
CA GLU A 60 15.40 15.97 1.85
C GLU A 60 15.54 15.56 3.32
N LEU A 61 14.92 16.32 4.21
CA LEU A 61 14.90 15.98 5.63
C LEU A 61 14.06 14.71 5.83
N LEU A 62 14.71 13.64 6.27
CA LEU A 62 14.04 12.40 6.70
C LEU A 62 14.02 12.36 8.23
N VAL A 63 12.84 12.32 8.82
CA VAL A 63 12.65 12.05 10.25
C VAL A 63 12.18 10.61 10.41
N ILE A 64 13.00 9.80 11.08
CA ILE A 64 12.75 8.38 11.29
C ILE A 64 12.30 8.14 12.72
N CYS A 65 11.18 7.43 12.89
CA CYS A 65 10.67 7.05 14.20
C CYS A 65 10.40 5.54 14.31
N ASP A 66 10.41 5.09 15.55
CA ASP A 66 10.05 3.76 16.01
C ASP A 66 9.51 3.89 17.45
N ASP A 67 9.61 2.84 18.27
CA ASP A 67 9.11 2.87 19.65
C ASP A 67 9.99 3.72 20.57
N ASP A 68 11.31 3.54 20.52
CA ASP A 68 12.27 4.02 21.54
C ASP A 68 13.59 4.60 21.00
N GLY A 69 13.75 4.69 19.69
CA GLY A 69 14.91 5.19 18.96
C GLY A 69 15.88 4.12 18.44
N ARG A 70 15.82 2.86 18.92
CA ARG A 70 16.83 1.84 18.59
C ARG A 70 16.75 1.34 17.14
N ARG A 71 15.55 0.96 16.69
CA ARG A 71 15.28 0.53 15.31
C ARG A 71 15.44 1.70 14.34
N ALA A 72 15.00 2.89 14.74
CA ALA A 72 15.16 4.11 13.97
C ALA A 72 16.64 4.49 13.76
N THR A 73 17.50 4.27 14.75
CA THR A 73 18.96 4.47 14.62
C THR A 73 19.58 3.51 13.59
N LEU A 74 19.18 2.23 13.60
CA LEU A 74 19.61 1.26 12.60
C LEU A 74 19.11 1.62 11.20
N ALA A 75 17.85 2.04 11.08
CA ALA A 75 17.27 2.52 9.83
C ALA A 75 18.02 3.75 9.29
N ALA A 76 18.39 4.70 10.16
CA ALA A 76 19.14 5.87 9.76
C ALA A 76 20.53 5.51 9.20
N ALA A 77 21.22 4.54 9.80
CA ALA A 77 22.48 4.03 9.26
C ALA A 77 22.31 3.39 7.87
N THR A 78 21.23 2.62 7.66
CA THR A 78 20.88 2.07 6.34
C THR A 78 20.66 3.20 5.33
N LEU A 79 19.88 4.22 5.68
CA LEU A 79 19.62 5.38 4.80
C LEU A 79 20.90 6.18 4.49
N GLU A 80 21.77 6.42 5.48
CA GLU A 80 23.08 7.05 5.26
C GLU A 80 23.92 6.24 4.25
N SER A 81 23.92 4.90 4.35
CA SER A 81 24.63 4.03 3.39
C SER A 81 24.03 4.07 1.97
N MET A 82 22.72 4.33 1.86
CA MET A 82 22.01 4.57 0.60
C MET A 82 22.22 6.00 0.05
N GLY A 83 23.06 6.81 0.70
CA GLY A 83 23.41 8.17 0.27
C GLY A 83 22.48 9.28 0.74
N PHE A 84 21.47 8.99 1.58
CA PHE A 84 20.67 10.03 2.21
C PHE A 84 21.52 10.80 3.21
N ASN A 85 21.63 12.12 3.04
CA ASN A 85 22.59 12.94 3.79
C ASN A 85 21.93 13.89 4.81
N ASN A 86 20.61 13.83 4.95
CA ASN A 86 19.85 14.66 5.89
C ASN A 86 18.83 13.81 6.67
N VAL A 87 19.34 12.92 7.53
CA VAL A 87 18.53 11.98 8.32
C VAL A 87 18.56 12.36 9.80
N SER A 88 17.38 12.41 10.41
CA SER A 88 17.17 12.65 11.84
C SER A 88 16.38 11.50 12.47
N VAL A 89 16.76 11.08 13.67
CA VAL A 89 16.03 10.09 14.48
C VAL A 89 15.20 10.83 15.53
N LEU A 90 13.93 10.47 15.67
CA LEU A 90 13.08 10.98 16.75
C LEU A 90 13.63 10.49 18.10
N SER A 91 14.02 11.44 18.96
CA SER A 91 14.56 11.17 20.28
C SER A 91 13.59 10.33 21.11
N HIS A 92 14.02 9.12 21.49
CA HIS A 92 13.24 8.16 22.29
C HIS A 92 11.91 7.71 21.65
N GLY A 93 11.80 7.84 20.33
CA GLY A 93 10.68 7.32 19.53
C GLY A 93 9.30 7.85 19.92
N ILE A 94 8.27 7.11 19.49
CA ILE A 94 6.86 7.44 19.75
C ILE A 94 6.47 7.30 21.23
N ASN A 95 7.22 6.52 22.02
CA ASN A 95 6.99 6.42 23.46
C ASN A 95 7.18 7.79 24.14
N GLN A 96 8.23 8.51 23.76
CA GLN A 96 8.48 9.86 24.28
C GLN A 96 7.49 10.88 23.71
N TRP A 97 7.17 10.79 22.41
CA TRP A 97 6.12 11.60 21.77
C TRP A 97 4.81 11.56 22.56
N SER A 98 4.37 10.34 22.90
CA SER A 98 3.14 10.10 23.66
C SER A 98 3.26 10.57 25.12
N THR A 99 4.43 10.37 25.75
CA THR A 99 4.70 10.82 27.12
C THR A 99 4.65 12.34 27.25
N GLU A 100 5.04 13.07 26.19
CA GLU A 100 4.95 14.54 26.12
C GLU A 100 3.53 15.05 25.78
N GLY A 101 2.57 14.15 25.57
CA GLY A 101 1.17 14.49 25.34
C GLY A 101 0.83 14.88 23.91
N PHE A 102 1.70 14.59 22.93
CA PHE A 102 1.39 14.79 21.52
C PHE A 102 0.47 13.67 20.98
N PRO A 103 -0.42 13.97 20.02
CA PRO A 103 -1.44 13.03 19.57
C PRO A 103 -0.85 11.87 18.76
N THR A 104 -1.49 10.71 18.87
CA THR A 104 -1.26 9.53 18.01
C THR A 104 -2.57 9.07 17.37
N GLU A 105 -2.45 8.28 16.32
CA GLU A 105 -3.57 7.71 15.59
C GLU A 105 -3.55 6.17 15.66
N TRP A 106 -4.74 5.58 15.72
CA TRP A 106 -4.94 4.13 15.55
C TRP A 106 -5.37 3.85 14.11
N GLY A 107 -5.01 2.67 13.60
CA GLY A 107 -5.33 2.24 12.26
C GLY A 107 -4.20 2.51 11.25
N SER A 108 -4.51 2.32 9.97
CA SER A 108 -3.61 2.62 8.86
C SER A 108 -4.34 3.44 7.80
N ASN A 109 -3.60 4.23 7.02
CA ASN A 109 -4.15 5.04 5.93
C ASN A 109 -5.26 5.98 6.42
N VAL A 110 -5.02 6.63 7.56
CA VAL A 110 -6.03 7.37 8.31
C VAL A 110 -6.56 8.53 7.48
N ILE A 111 -5.71 9.26 6.76
CA ILE A 111 -6.12 10.35 5.84
C ILE A 111 -7.18 9.86 4.85
N SER A 112 -6.92 8.72 4.20
CA SER A 112 -7.81 8.15 3.19
C SER A 112 -9.15 7.68 3.78
N LYS A 113 -9.13 7.11 4.99
CA LYS A 113 -10.32 6.56 5.65
C LYS A 113 -11.18 7.65 6.26
N ASP A 114 -10.54 8.61 6.92
CA ASP A 114 -11.16 9.83 7.44
C ASP A 114 -11.88 10.60 6.34
N PHE A 115 -11.23 10.75 5.18
CA PHE A 115 -11.86 11.33 4.00
C PHE A 115 -13.07 10.52 3.51
N GLY A 116 -12.98 9.19 3.50
CA GLY A 116 -14.11 8.33 3.17
C GLY A 116 -15.32 8.61 4.05
N GLU A 117 -15.12 8.66 5.38
CA GLU A 117 -16.19 8.95 6.33
C GLU A 117 -16.72 10.38 6.20
N ARG A 118 -15.85 11.36 5.90
CA ARG A 118 -16.30 12.72 5.55
C ARG A 118 -17.25 12.71 4.36
N MET A 119 -16.89 12.00 3.29
CA MET A 119 -17.74 11.90 2.09
C MET A 119 -19.09 11.27 2.41
N GLU A 120 -19.12 10.24 3.26
CA GLU A 120 -20.37 9.60 3.71
C GLU A 120 -21.28 10.61 4.41
N VAL A 121 -20.74 11.30 5.43
CA VAL A 121 -21.49 12.21 6.29
C VAL A 121 -21.95 13.46 5.53
N GLU A 122 -21.04 14.17 4.85
CA GLU A 122 -21.33 15.47 4.21
C GLU A 122 -22.21 15.33 2.95
N HIS A 123 -22.19 14.17 2.28
CA HIS A 123 -22.93 13.96 1.03
C HIS A 123 -24.04 12.93 1.11
N HIS A 124 -24.29 12.39 2.31
CA HIS A 124 -25.30 11.37 2.58
C HIS A 124 -25.23 10.25 1.54
N VAL A 125 -24.04 9.67 1.42
CA VAL A 125 -23.78 8.63 0.41
C VAL A 125 -24.72 7.45 0.68
N PRO A 126 -25.57 7.04 -0.29
CA PRO A 126 -26.57 6.02 -0.02
C PRO A 126 -25.95 4.68 0.39
N GLU A 127 -26.43 4.08 1.47
CA GLU A 127 -25.99 2.77 1.96
C GLU A 127 -27.14 1.76 2.00
N ILE A 128 -26.81 0.47 1.89
CA ILE A 128 -27.72 -0.67 2.12
C ILE A 128 -27.13 -1.59 3.19
N GLU A 129 -27.99 -2.09 4.09
CA GLU A 129 -27.59 -3.07 5.11
C GLU A 129 -27.36 -4.45 4.48
N ALA A 130 -26.43 -5.23 5.03
CA ALA A 130 -26.11 -6.57 4.53
C ALA A 130 -27.34 -7.50 4.52
N THR A 131 -28.20 -7.42 5.55
CA THR A 131 -29.43 -8.21 5.64
C THR A 131 -30.41 -7.86 4.52
N GLU A 132 -30.58 -6.58 4.21
CA GLU A 132 -31.47 -6.14 3.16
C GLU A 132 -30.93 -6.58 1.79
N LEU A 133 -29.64 -6.36 1.52
CA LEU A 133 -29.03 -6.81 0.26
C LEU A 133 -29.18 -8.33 0.07
N HIS A 134 -28.95 -9.12 1.12
CA HIS A 134 -29.14 -10.57 1.09
C HIS A 134 -30.59 -10.95 0.72
N GLU A 135 -31.59 -10.32 1.34
CA GLU A 135 -33.01 -10.56 1.00
C GLU A 135 -33.33 -10.19 -0.46
N ARG A 136 -32.73 -9.11 -0.99
CA ARG A 136 -32.91 -8.71 -2.40
C ARG A 136 -32.26 -9.71 -3.36
N ILE A 137 -31.10 -10.27 -3.01
CA ILE A 137 -30.44 -11.34 -3.78
C ILE A 137 -31.32 -12.60 -3.82
N GLU A 138 -31.80 -13.06 -2.65
CA GLU A 138 -32.66 -14.26 -2.55
C GLU A 138 -33.99 -14.10 -3.30
N ARG A 139 -34.55 -12.88 -3.31
CA ARG A 139 -35.76 -12.57 -4.07
C ARG A 139 -35.54 -12.54 -5.59
N GLY A 140 -34.29 -12.46 -6.05
CA GLY A 140 -33.94 -12.32 -7.46
C GLY A 140 -34.18 -10.90 -8.00
N ASP A 141 -34.00 -9.87 -7.16
CA ASP A 141 -34.05 -8.49 -7.61
C ASP A 141 -32.97 -8.22 -8.68
N LYS A 142 -33.22 -7.23 -9.55
CA LYS A 142 -32.26 -6.79 -10.56
C LYS A 142 -31.13 -6.00 -9.90
N LEU A 143 -30.01 -6.66 -9.64
CA LEU A 143 -28.85 -6.09 -8.96
C LEU A 143 -27.58 -6.27 -9.80
N VAL A 144 -26.65 -5.33 -9.68
CA VAL A 144 -25.25 -5.53 -10.06
C VAL A 144 -24.36 -5.11 -8.90
N ILE A 145 -23.51 -6.02 -8.41
CA ILE A 145 -22.64 -5.79 -7.25
C ILE A 145 -21.21 -5.61 -7.75
N LEU A 146 -20.62 -4.44 -7.49
CA LEU A 146 -19.31 -3.99 -7.95
C LEU A 146 -18.34 -3.91 -6.77
N ASP A 147 -17.33 -4.78 -6.75
CA ASP A 147 -16.29 -4.79 -5.73
C ASP A 147 -15.14 -3.86 -6.12
N THR A 148 -14.90 -2.84 -5.31
CA THR A 148 -13.95 -1.74 -5.59
C THR A 148 -12.54 -1.99 -5.07
N ARG A 149 -12.27 -3.18 -4.52
CA ARG A 149 -10.96 -3.59 -4.03
C ARG A 149 -10.03 -4.00 -5.17
N THR A 150 -8.81 -4.44 -4.84
CA THR A 150 -7.96 -5.05 -5.88
C THR A 150 -8.55 -6.38 -6.36
N PRO A 151 -8.23 -6.82 -7.59
CA PRO A 151 -8.61 -8.14 -8.09
C PRO A 151 -8.21 -9.28 -7.13
N GLU A 152 -7.05 -9.19 -6.50
CA GLU A 152 -6.54 -10.21 -5.57
C GLU A 152 -7.35 -10.23 -4.27
N GLU A 153 -7.73 -9.07 -3.73
CA GLU A 153 -8.64 -8.98 -2.58
C GLU A 153 -10.02 -9.58 -2.90
N TYR A 154 -10.56 -9.32 -4.10
CA TYR A 154 -11.83 -9.87 -4.58
C TYR A 154 -11.77 -11.38 -4.78
N GLN A 155 -10.69 -11.91 -5.37
CA GLN A 155 -10.50 -13.34 -5.57
C GLN A 155 -10.42 -14.10 -4.26
N ARG A 156 -9.78 -13.53 -3.23
CA ARG A 156 -9.68 -14.18 -1.91
C ARG A 156 -11.06 -14.40 -1.29
N PHE A 157 -11.95 -13.41 -1.38
CA PHE A 157 -13.34 -13.48 -0.96
C PHE A 157 -14.14 -12.31 -1.54
N CYS A 158 -15.43 -12.48 -1.82
CA CYS A 158 -16.32 -11.43 -2.31
C CYS A 158 -17.78 -11.68 -1.90
N ILE A 159 -18.63 -10.67 -2.12
CA ILE A 159 -20.09 -10.83 -1.98
C ILE A 159 -20.58 -11.77 -3.08
N PRO A 160 -21.41 -12.80 -2.78
CA PRO A 160 -21.91 -13.74 -3.78
C PRO A 160 -22.52 -13.04 -5.00
N GLY A 161 -22.08 -13.43 -6.19
CA GLY A 161 -22.56 -12.86 -7.46
C GLY A 161 -21.98 -11.48 -7.82
N GLY A 162 -21.17 -10.87 -6.95
CA GLY A 162 -20.46 -9.62 -7.26
C GLY A 162 -19.39 -9.79 -8.32
N ARG A 163 -18.92 -8.68 -8.91
CA ARG A 163 -17.82 -8.66 -9.89
C ARG A 163 -16.76 -7.65 -9.49
N SER A 164 -15.52 -7.89 -9.90
CA SER A 164 -14.42 -6.95 -9.65
C SER A 164 -14.53 -5.72 -10.56
N VAL A 165 -14.41 -4.53 -9.96
CA VAL A 165 -14.21 -3.25 -10.64
C VAL A 165 -13.39 -2.36 -9.69
N PRO A 166 -12.05 -2.44 -9.72
CA PRO A 166 -11.20 -1.65 -8.83
C PRO A 166 -11.60 -0.17 -8.85
N GLY A 167 -11.61 0.52 -7.71
CA GLY A 167 -12.20 1.87 -7.61
C GLY A 167 -11.64 2.88 -8.61
N GLY A 168 -10.37 2.71 -9.02
CA GLY A 168 -9.69 3.47 -10.08
C GLY A 168 -10.36 3.40 -11.46
N GLU A 169 -11.06 2.30 -11.73
CA GLU A 169 -11.70 1.99 -13.01
C GLU A 169 -13.19 2.32 -13.01
N LEU A 170 -13.83 2.49 -11.86
CA LEU A 170 -15.28 2.55 -11.74
C LEU A 170 -15.90 3.63 -12.65
N ALA A 171 -15.37 4.86 -12.62
CA ALA A 171 -15.88 5.96 -13.43
C ALA A 171 -15.72 5.72 -14.95
N LEU A 172 -14.69 4.98 -15.34
CA LEU A 172 -14.42 4.68 -16.75
C LEU A 172 -15.29 3.51 -17.25
N ARG A 173 -15.61 2.56 -16.39
CA ARG A 173 -16.22 1.28 -16.79
C ARG A 173 -17.70 1.17 -16.50
N VAL A 174 -18.27 1.93 -15.55
CA VAL A 174 -19.64 1.71 -15.07
C VAL A 174 -20.70 1.79 -16.18
N THR A 175 -20.56 2.74 -17.12
CA THR A 175 -21.47 2.88 -18.25
C THR A 175 -21.50 1.62 -19.11
N ASP A 176 -20.33 1.04 -19.41
CA ASP A 176 -20.22 -0.18 -20.21
C ASP A 176 -20.65 -1.44 -19.46
N ILE A 177 -20.41 -1.48 -18.16
CA ILE A 177 -20.85 -2.58 -17.29
C ILE A 177 -22.37 -2.67 -17.23
N THR A 178 -23.06 -1.52 -17.31
CA THR A 178 -24.50 -1.41 -17.10
C THR A 178 -25.31 -1.21 -18.39
N LYS A 179 -24.65 -1.05 -19.54
CA LYS A 179 -25.30 -0.69 -20.82
C LYS A 179 -26.40 -1.67 -21.24
N ASP A 180 -26.19 -2.96 -20.97
CA ASP A 180 -27.10 -4.05 -21.35
C ASP A 180 -28.02 -4.48 -20.18
N LEU A 181 -27.94 -3.79 -19.03
CA LEU A 181 -28.81 -4.04 -17.89
C LEU A 181 -30.08 -3.20 -17.99
N ASP A 182 -31.14 -3.68 -17.37
CA ASP A 182 -32.38 -2.91 -17.29
C ASP A 182 -32.13 -1.60 -16.52
N LYS A 183 -32.79 -0.51 -16.94
CA LYS A 183 -32.62 0.83 -16.35
C LYS A 183 -33.01 0.92 -14.87
N ASP A 184 -33.83 -0.02 -14.38
CA ASP A 184 -34.23 -0.15 -12.98
C ASP A 184 -33.30 -1.05 -12.16
N THR A 185 -32.22 -1.57 -12.76
CA THR A 185 -31.20 -2.35 -12.03
C THR A 185 -30.54 -1.49 -10.96
N THR A 186 -30.46 -2.00 -9.73
CA THR A 186 -29.77 -1.33 -8.63
C THR A 186 -28.28 -1.66 -8.68
N ILE A 187 -27.41 -0.64 -8.61
CA ILE A 187 -25.96 -0.81 -8.51
C ILE A 187 -25.56 -0.83 -7.03
N ILE A 188 -24.88 -1.89 -6.62
CA ILE A 188 -24.33 -2.03 -5.27
C ILE A 188 -22.81 -1.91 -5.36
N VAL A 189 -22.21 -1.02 -4.59
CA VAL A 189 -20.75 -0.89 -4.51
C VAL A 189 -20.28 -1.47 -3.18
N ASN A 190 -19.32 -2.42 -3.19
CA ASN A 190 -18.79 -2.99 -1.96
C ASN A 190 -17.26 -2.84 -1.86
N CYS A 191 -16.78 -3.00 -0.63
CA CYS A 191 -15.37 -3.26 -0.33
C CYS A 191 -15.28 -4.21 0.88
N ALA A 192 -14.15 -4.22 1.60
CA ALA A 192 -13.96 -5.08 2.77
C ALA A 192 -14.55 -4.48 4.06
N GLY A 193 -14.55 -3.15 4.15
CA GLY A 193 -15.05 -2.35 5.28
C GLY A 193 -15.96 -1.24 4.76
N ARG A 194 -15.58 0.03 4.94
CA ARG A 194 -16.43 1.17 4.56
C ARG A 194 -15.83 2.06 3.46
N THR A 195 -14.56 2.42 3.57
CA THR A 195 -13.96 3.52 2.78
C THR A 195 -14.16 3.40 1.27
N ARG A 196 -13.75 2.28 0.66
CA ARG A 196 -13.79 2.13 -0.81
C ARG A 196 -15.21 2.01 -1.36
N SER A 197 -16.15 1.43 -0.61
CA SER A 197 -17.56 1.38 -1.02
C SER A 197 -18.21 2.76 -0.95
N VAL A 198 -17.93 3.54 0.10
CA VAL A 198 -18.41 4.93 0.19
C VAL A 198 -17.85 5.75 -0.96
N ILE A 199 -16.54 5.71 -1.20
CA ILE A 199 -15.88 6.47 -2.27
C ILE A 199 -16.42 6.06 -3.64
N GLY A 200 -16.52 4.76 -3.92
CA GLY A 200 -17.08 4.28 -5.18
C GLY A 200 -18.54 4.67 -5.38
N THR A 201 -19.37 4.61 -4.33
CA THR A 201 -20.76 5.06 -4.39
C THR A 201 -20.84 6.57 -4.61
N ARG A 202 -19.97 7.36 -3.97
CA ARG A 202 -19.88 8.80 -4.16
C ARG A 202 -19.46 9.16 -5.59
N VAL A 203 -18.56 8.40 -6.22
CA VAL A 203 -18.24 8.54 -7.64
C VAL A 203 -19.50 8.38 -8.49
N LEU A 204 -20.27 7.30 -8.29
CA LEU A 204 -21.51 7.08 -9.04
C LEU A 204 -22.57 8.16 -8.79
N GLN A 205 -22.70 8.62 -7.54
CA GLN A 205 -23.61 9.70 -7.16
C GLN A 205 -23.24 11.00 -7.88
N ARG A 206 -21.95 11.36 -7.92
CA ARG A 206 -21.49 12.54 -8.67
C ARG A 206 -21.70 12.36 -10.17
N MET A 207 -21.51 11.16 -10.71
CA MET A 207 -21.80 10.86 -12.12
C MET A 207 -23.31 10.89 -12.47
N GLY A 208 -24.19 11.11 -11.49
CA GLY A 208 -25.63 11.26 -11.70
C GLY A 208 -26.43 9.95 -11.63
N TRP A 209 -25.82 8.86 -11.19
CA TRP A 209 -26.54 7.60 -10.94
C TRP A 209 -27.40 7.73 -9.67
N THR A 210 -28.62 7.20 -9.72
CA THR A 210 -29.63 7.39 -8.67
C THR A 210 -30.03 6.10 -7.93
N ASN A 211 -30.10 4.97 -8.63
CA ASN A 211 -30.42 3.67 -8.04
C ASN A 211 -29.13 2.95 -7.61
N ILE A 212 -28.42 3.57 -6.68
CA ILE A 212 -27.09 3.14 -6.22
C ILE A 212 -27.03 3.04 -4.70
N PHE A 213 -26.29 2.07 -4.19
CA PHE A 213 -26.02 1.94 -2.76
C PHE A 213 -24.61 1.41 -2.51
N GLY A 214 -23.93 1.93 -1.49
CA GLY A 214 -22.77 1.28 -0.89
C GLY A 214 -23.23 0.16 0.04
N LEU A 215 -22.64 -1.03 -0.04
CA LEU A 215 -22.87 -2.06 0.97
C LEU A 215 -22.21 -1.60 2.28
N LYS A 216 -23.04 -1.30 3.27
CA LYS A 216 -22.58 -0.85 4.58
C LYS A 216 -21.70 -1.91 5.23
N ASN A 217 -20.51 -1.48 5.64
CA ASN A 217 -19.47 -2.31 6.24
C ASN A 217 -18.94 -3.47 5.35
N GLY A 218 -19.32 -3.51 4.07
CA GLY A 218 -18.74 -4.40 3.07
C GLY A 218 -18.80 -5.89 3.44
N THR A 219 -17.78 -6.66 3.04
CA THR A 219 -17.68 -8.09 3.35
C THR A 219 -17.56 -8.36 4.86
N SER A 220 -17.07 -7.39 5.64
CA SER A 220 -17.06 -7.48 7.11
C SER A 220 -18.49 -7.48 7.65
N GLY A 221 -19.31 -6.52 7.24
CA GLY A 221 -20.72 -6.44 7.61
C GLY A 221 -21.51 -7.68 7.20
N TRP A 222 -21.21 -8.22 6.01
CA TRP A 222 -21.80 -9.46 5.50
C TRP A 222 -21.56 -10.66 6.41
N LEU A 223 -20.31 -10.88 6.84
CA LEU A 223 -19.97 -11.96 7.78
C LEU A 223 -20.54 -11.73 9.18
N LEU A 224 -20.52 -10.48 9.67
CA LEU A 224 -21.11 -10.13 10.97
C LEU A 224 -22.61 -10.39 10.99
N ALA A 225 -23.30 -10.26 9.85
CA ALA A 225 -24.70 -10.60 9.69
C ALA A 225 -24.97 -12.13 9.57
N GLY A 226 -23.91 -12.95 9.53
CA GLY A 226 -24.01 -14.41 9.50
C GLY A 226 -24.14 -15.02 8.10
N TYR A 227 -23.81 -14.27 7.06
CA TYR A 227 -23.88 -14.75 5.68
C TYR A 227 -22.51 -15.19 5.14
N ASP A 228 -22.52 -16.20 4.28
CA ASP A 228 -21.30 -16.73 3.66
C ASP A 228 -20.80 -15.83 2.50
N LEU A 229 -19.48 -15.71 2.39
CA LEU A 229 -18.82 -15.05 1.25
C LEU A 229 -18.52 -16.08 0.16
N GLU A 230 -18.50 -15.62 -1.08
CA GLU A 230 -17.94 -16.37 -2.20
C GLU A 230 -16.41 -16.29 -2.15
N THR A 231 -15.70 -17.39 -2.41
CA THR A 231 -14.23 -17.44 -2.49
C THR A 231 -13.79 -17.87 -3.88
N GLY A 232 -12.69 -17.33 -4.39
CA GLY A 232 -12.18 -17.66 -5.73
C GLY A 232 -12.94 -16.98 -6.86
N GLY A 233 -13.59 -15.83 -6.60
CA GLY A 233 -14.37 -15.12 -7.60
C GLY A 233 -13.56 -14.81 -8.86
N ASP A 234 -14.08 -15.19 -10.03
CA ASP A 234 -13.38 -15.15 -11.32
C ASP A 234 -13.89 -14.05 -12.28
N ARG A 235 -14.92 -13.31 -11.86
CA ARG A 235 -15.54 -12.19 -12.61
C ARG A 235 -14.67 -10.93 -12.56
N LEU A 236 -13.49 -11.03 -13.15
CA LEU A 236 -12.44 -9.99 -13.16
C LEU A 236 -12.45 -9.12 -14.42
N GLY A 237 -13.05 -9.59 -15.50
CA GLY A 237 -12.99 -8.91 -16.80
C GLY A 237 -13.57 -7.49 -16.72
N LEU A 238 -12.80 -6.51 -17.17
CA LEU A 238 -13.25 -5.13 -17.36
C LEU A 238 -13.64 -4.95 -18.83
N PRO A 239 -14.85 -4.44 -19.14
CA PRO A 239 -15.20 -4.15 -20.54
C PRO A 239 -14.31 -3.03 -21.06
N GLU A 240 -13.87 -3.12 -22.32
CA GLU A 240 -13.23 -1.97 -22.99
C GLU A 240 -14.20 -0.79 -23.04
N PRO A 241 -13.72 0.46 -22.83
CA PRO A 241 -14.60 1.61 -22.82
C PRO A 241 -15.21 1.81 -24.20
N SER A 242 -16.55 1.85 -24.29
CA SER A 242 -17.21 2.27 -25.54
C SER A 242 -17.09 3.77 -25.75
N GLU A 243 -17.51 4.25 -26.93
CA GLU A 243 -17.59 5.70 -27.19
C GLU A 243 -18.46 6.42 -26.15
N ASP A 244 -19.63 5.85 -25.80
CA ASP A 244 -20.54 6.40 -24.80
C ASP A 244 -19.94 6.34 -23.39
N GLY A 245 -19.28 5.22 -23.04
CA GLY A 245 -18.62 5.06 -21.75
C GLY A 245 -17.47 6.04 -21.54
N LEU A 246 -16.63 6.19 -22.56
CA LEU A 246 -15.54 7.17 -22.56
C LEU A 246 -16.08 8.60 -22.50
N ALA A 247 -17.12 8.94 -23.27
CA ALA A 247 -17.73 10.26 -23.25
C ALA A 247 -18.25 10.62 -21.84
N ALA A 248 -18.99 9.70 -21.19
CA ALA A 248 -19.48 9.89 -19.83
C ALA A 248 -18.35 10.07 -18.81
N ALA A 249 -17.27 9.30 -18.93
CA ALA A 249 -16.12 9.40 -18.04
C ALA A 249 -15.35 10.73 -18.23
N LEU A 250 -15.25 11.23 -19.47
CA LEU A 250 -14.61 12.51 -19.77
C LEU A 250 -15.47 13.70 -19.32
N GLU A 251 -16.78 13.65 -19.52
CA GLU A 251 -17.71 14.67 -18.99
C GLU A 251 -17.62 14.75 -17.46
N TYR A 252 -17.60 13.59 -16.80
CA TYR A 252 -17.37 13.51 -15.37
C TYR A 252 -16.04 14.17 -14.96
N ALA A 253 -14.95 13.80 -15.63
CA ALA A 253 -13.63 14.37 -15.37
C ALA A 253 -13.58 15.89 -15.57
N ASP A 254 -14.17 16.41 -16.64
CA ASP A 254 -14.20 17.85 -16.91
C ASP A 254 -14.95 18.62 -15.83
N ARG A 255 -16.09 18.10 -15.37
CA ARG A 255 -16.83 18.68 -14.26
C ARG A 255 -16.04 18.64 -12.95
N LEU A 256 -15.36 17.53 -12.65
CA LEU A 256 -14.49 17.45 -11.47
C LEU A 256 -13.33 18.46 -11.52
N ALA A 257 -12.75 18.65 -12.70
CA ALA A 257 -11.65 19.60 -12.87
C ALA A 257 -12.09 21.04 -12.58
N GLU A 258 -13.30 21.41 -13.01
CA GLU A 258 -13.91 22.70 -12.71
C GLU A 258 -14.28 22.83 -11.22
N GLU A 259 -14.99 21.85 -10.65
CA GLU A 259 -15.48 21.87 -9.26
C GLU A 259 -14.35 21.85 -8.23
N ASP A 260 -13.36 20.97 -8.42
CA ASP A 260 -12.32 20.67 -7.42
C ASP A 260 -10.96 21.34 -7.76
N GLY A 261 -10.90 22.06 -8.89
CA GLY A 261 -9.72 22.80 -9.35
C GLY A 261 -8.55 21.88 -9.74
N VAL A 262 -8.81 20.81 -10.47
CA VAL A 262 -7.76 19.92 -11.00
C VAL A 262 -7.01 20.65 -12.11
N ARG A 263 -5.67 20.68 -11.99
CA ARG A 263 -4.78 21.32 -12.97
C ARG A 263 -4.19 20.28 -13.91
N TYR A 264 -4.06 20.66 -15.17
CA TYR A 264 -3.43 19.82 -16.20
C TYR A 264 -2.02 20.32 -16.54
N LEU A 265 -1.12 19.39 -16.83
CA LEU A 265 0.21 19.67 -17.36
C LEU A 265 0.34 19.11 -18.76
N ASP A 266 0.83 19.94 -19.69
CA ASP A 266 1.18 19.45 -21.02
C ASP A 266 2.42 18.54 -20.99
N VAL A 267 2.62 17.80 -22.07
CA VAL A 267 3.69 16.80 -22.19
C VAL A 267 5.09 17.41 -22.02
N ASP A 268 5.30 18.63 -22.52
CA ASP A 268 6.59 19.33 -22.45
C ASP A 268 6.92 19.77 -21.00
N THR A 269 5.90 20.21 -20.26
CA THR A 269 6.02 20.55 -18.84
C THR A 269 6.28 19.31 -18.00
N VAL A 270 5.58 18.21 -18.27
CA VAL A 270 5.82 16.91 -17.60
C VAL A 270 7.25 16.44 -17.84
N GLN A 271 7.74 16.48 -19.09
CA GLN A 271 9.14 16.15 -19.40
C GLN A 271 10.11 17.04 -18.62
N SER A 272 9.88 18.35 -18.57
CA SER A 272 10.75 19.28 -17.84
C SER A 272 10.79 18.96 -16.33
N MET A 273 9.65 18.64 -15.73
CA MET A 273 9.59 18.22 -14.32
C MET A 273 10.28 16.88 -14.07
N LEU A 274 10.16 15.93 -15.01
CA LEU A 274 10.88 14.66 -14.96
C LEU A 274 12.39 14.91 -15.02
N ASP A 275 12.87 15.80 -15.88
CA ASP A 275 14.31 16.07 -16.02
C ASP A 275 14.93 16.65 -14.73
N GLU A 276 14.14 17.35 -13.92
CA GLU A 276 14.54 17.93 -12.61
C GLU A 276 14.26 17.02 -11.40
N ARG A 277 13.79 15.78 -11.62
CA ARG A 277 13.27 14.91 -10.54
C ARG A 277 14.33 14.44 -9.53
N LYS A 278 15.62 14.62 -9.84
CA LYS A 278 16.73 14.29 -8.92
C LYS A 278 17.09 15.48 -8.02
N GLU A 279 16.69 16.68 -8.40
CA GLU A 279 16.94 17.94 -7.72
C GLU A 279 15.71 18.42 -6.95
N LYS A 280 14.50 18.12 -7.45
CA LYS A 280 13.22 18.54 -6.86
C LYS A 280 12.28 17.36 -6.72
N THR A 281 11.86 17.09 -5.48
CA THR A 281 10.90 16.03 -5.20
C THR A 281 9.53 16.34 -5.83
N CYS A 282 9.12 15.49 -6.75
CA CYS A 282 7.79 15.42 -7.37
C CYS A 282 7.39 13.94 -7.52
N TYR A 283 6.13 13.62 -7.25
CA TYR A 283 5.62 12.26 -7.40
C TYR A 283 4.93 12.09 -8.76
N PHE A 284 5.39 11.14 -9.56
CA PHE A 284 4.80 10.79 -10.85
C PHE A 284 4.15 9.42 -10.74
N VAL A 285 2.82 9.35 -10.89
CA VAL A 285 2.04 8.15 -10.55
C VAL A 285 1.13 7.77 -11.71
N ASP A 286 1.32 6.57 -12.25
CA ASP A 286 0.41 5.97 -13.22
C ASP A 286 -0.68 5.19 -12.49
N VAL A 287 -1.94 5.59 -12.71
CA VAL A 287 -3.10 5.08 -11.97
C VAL A 287 -3.87 3.97 -12.69
N ARG A 288 -3.35 3.52 -13.83
CA ARG A 288 -3.99 2.47 -14.65
C ARG A 288 -3.82 1.08 -14.04
N THR A 289 -4.39 0.09 -14.72
CA THR A 289 -4.18 -1.33 -14.41
C THR A 289 -2.71 -1.72 -14.58
N THR A 290 -2.30 -2.82 -13.93
CA THR A 290 -0.93 -3.36 -14.04
C THR A 290 -0.60 -3.71 -15.48
N GLU A 291 -1.56 -4.27 -16.21
CA GLU A 291 -1.43 -4.72 -17.59
C GLU A 291 -1.16 -3.54 -18.52
N GLU A 292 -1.91 -2.44 -18.36
CA GLU A 292 -1.72 -1.21 -19.14
C GLU A 292 -0.36 -0.56 -18.86
N TYR A 293 0.05 -0.51 -17.59
CA TYR A 293 1.36 0.02 -17.19
C TYR A 293 2.49 -0.81 -17.78
N ALA A 294 2.42 -2.14 -17.63
CA ALA A 294 3.44 -3.07 -18.11
C ALA A 294 3.56 -3.06 -19.64
N ALA A 295 2.45 -2.87 -20.36
CA ALA A 295 2.46 -2.74 -21.81
C ALA A 295 3.19 -1.46 -22.27
N GLY A 296 2.98 -0.33 -21.59
CA GLY A 296 3.66 0.92 -21.91
C GLY A 296 3.26 2.07 -20.99
N HIS A 297 4.23 2.72 -20.36
CA HIS A 297 4.04 3.86 -19.44
C HIS A 297 5.06 4.98 -19.67
N ILE A 298 4.78 6.17 -19.12
CA ILE A 298 5.69 7.31 -19.23
C ILE A 298 6.93 7.04 -18.37
N PRO A 299 8.16 7.18 -18.91
CA PRO A 299 9.40 6.98 -18.16
C PRO A 299 9.43 7.78 -16.85
N GLY A 300 9.76 7.10 -15.75
CA GLY A 300 9.83 7.70 -14.41
C GLY A 300 8.50 7.82 -13.65
N PHE A 301 7.37 7.46 -14.26
CA PHE A 301 6.12 7.25 -13.52
C PHE A 301 6.14 5.91 -12.81
N ARG A 302 5.86 5.90 -11.49
CA ARG A 302 5.64 4.66 -10.76
C ARG A 302 4.21 4.19 -10.93
N TRP A 303 4.01 2.88 -11.00
CA TRP A 303 2.67 2.31 -10.97
C TRP A 303 2.07 2.36 -9.56
N PHE A 304 0.84 2.87 -9.44
CA PHE A 304 0.03 2.78 -8.23
C PHE A 304 -1.46 2.86 -8.63
N PRO A 305 -2.20 1.74 -8.67
CA PRO A 305 -3.51 1.71 -9.31
C PRO A 305 -4.52 2.63 -8.61
N GLY A 306 -5.41 3.27 -9.37
CA GLY A 306 -6.22 4.39 -8.90
C GLY A 306 -7.07 4.12 -7.64
N GLY A 307 -7.62 2.92 -7.48
CA GLY A 307 -8.36 2.60 -6.24
C GLY A 307 -7.43 2.59 -5.00
N GLN A 308 -6.21 2.11 -5.19
CA GLN A 308 -5.22 2.02 -4.11
C GLN A 308 -4.57 3.37 -3.83
N VAL A 309 -4.32 4.20 -4.85
CA VAL A 309 -3.66 5.51 -4.65
C VAL A 309 -4.52 6.41 -3.76
N VAL A 310 -5.86 6.32 -3.86
CA VAL A 310 -6.79 7.01 -2.96
C VAL A 310 -6.83 6.35 -1.58
N GLN A 311 -6.85 5.01 -1.51
CA GLN A 311 -6.94 4.26 -0.25
C GLN A 311 -5.65 4.31 0.59
N ARG A 312 -4.50 4.56 -0.05
CA ARG A 312 -3.15 4.48 0.53
C ARG A 312 -2.35 5.73 0.21
N SER A 313 -2.95 6.91 0.38
CA SER A 313 -2.31 8.18 0.00
C SER A 313 -0.98 8.43 0.72
N ASP A 314 -0.84 7.93 1.95
CA ASP A 314 0.37 8.04 2.78
C ASP A 314 1.57 7.24 2.24
N ASP A 315 1.32 6.20 1.44
CA ASP A 315 2.36 5.46 0.73
C ASP A 315 2.86 6.21 -0.51
N VAL A 316 2.07 7.20 -0.96
CA VAL A 316 2.32 7.95 -2.17
C VAL A 316 3.13 9.20 -1.85
N LEU A 317 2.66 10.02 -0.92
CA LEU A 317 3.24 11.34 -0.59
C LEU A 317 4.06 11.30 0.70
N VAL A 318 5.14 10.51 0.67
CA VAL A 318 6.01 10.30 1.84
C VAL A 318 6.74 11.58 2.27
N VAL A 319 7.24 12.36 1.30
CA VAL A 319 7.75 13.71 1.52
C VAL A 319 6.59 14.68 1.41
N LYS A 320 6.31 15.36 2.51
CA LYS A 320 5.19 16.29 2.64
C LYS A 320 5.37 17.53 1.76
N ASN A 321 4.24 18.13 1.39
CA ASN A 321 4.19 19.40 0.65
C ASN A 321 4.90 19.36 -0.72
N CYS A 322 4.92 18.17 -1.36
CA CYS A 322 5.50 17.97 -2.69
C CYS A 322 4.42 17.90 -3.79
N PRO A 323 4.72 18.37 -5.01
CA PRO A 323 3.85 18.16 -6.15
C PRO A 323 3.61 16.67 -6.47
N VAL A 324 2.43 16.37 -6.98
CA VAL A 324 2.08 15.05 -7.53
C VAL A 324 1.40 15.19 -8.88
N VAL A 325 1.83 14.36 -9.83
CA VAL A 325 1.34 14.29 -11.21
C VAL A 325 0.80 12.89 -11.45
N PHE A 326 -0.51 12.80 -11.72
CA PHE A 326 -1.19 11.56 -12.08
C PHE A 326 -1.27 11.39 -13.58
N CYS A 327 -1.07 10.17 -14.06
CA CYS A 327 -1.19 9.80 -15.47
C CYS A 327 -2.14 8.61 -15.64
N CYS A 328 -2.89 8.64 -16.74
CA CYS A 328 -3.58 7.48 -17.29
C CYS A 328 -3.41 7.48 -18.84
N ASP A 329 -4.25 6.75 -19.57
CA ASP A 329 -4.21 6.67 -21.04
C ASP A 329 -4.83 7.89 -21.72
N GLY A 330 -5.64 8.66 -20.99
CA GLY A 330 -6.15 9.97 -21.36
C GLY A 330 -6.18 10.88 -20.13
N LYS A 331 -7.35 11.45 -19.83
CA LYS A 331 -7.54 12.27 -18.63
C LYS A 331 -8.50 11.69 -17.59
N ALA A 332 -9.46 10.84 -17.98
CA ALA A 332 -10.60 10.47 -17.13
C ALA A 332 -10.19 9.94 -15.75
N ARG A 333 -9.34 8.90 -15.69
CA ARG A 333 -8.90 8.28 -14.43
C ARG A 333 -8.02 9.24 -13.61
N ALA A 334 -7.00 9.81 -14.23
CA ALA A 334 -6.07 10.72 -13.57
C ALA A 334 -6.77 11.94 -12.96
N THR A 335 -7.75 12.53 -13.66
CA THR A 335 -8.48 13.71 -13.19
C THR A 335 -9.28 13.44 -11.94
N PHE A 336 -10.03 12.33 -11.87
CA PHE A 336 -10.83 12.09 -10.66
C PHE A 336 -9.96 11.73 -9.46
N ILE A 337 -8.84 11.04 -9.67
CA ILE A 337 -7.85 10.79 -8.62
C ILE A 337 -7.26 12.11 -8.12
N ALA A 338 -6.88 13.01 -9.04
CA ALA A 338 -6.39 14.33 -8.71
C ALA A 338 -7.42 15.16 -7.93
N SER A 339 -8.70 15.08 -8.29
CA SER A 339 -9.81 15.71 -7.56
C SER A 339 -9.86 15.24 -6.09
N TRP A 340 -9.69 13.94 -5.82
CA TRP A 340 -9.64 13.46 -4.43
C TRP A 340 -8.45 13.98 -3.65
N TYR A 341 -7.26 14.00 -4.26
CA TYR A 341 -6.08 14.57 -3.62
C TYR A 341 -6.24 16.08 -3.33
N ARG A 342 -6.89 16.83 -4.22
CA ARG A 342 -7.25 18.23 -3.97
C ARG A 342 -8.18 18.36 -2.76
N GLN A 343 -9.19 17.48 -2.65
CA GLN A 343 -10.12 17.49 -1.53
C GLN A 343 -9.52 16.94 -0.22
N PHE A 344 -8.47 16.12 -0.26
CA PHE A 344 -7.65 15.80 0.92
C PHE A 344 -6.95 17.05 1.47
N GLY A 345 -6.75 18.07 0.64
CA GLY A 345 -6.06 19.32 1.00
C GLY A 345 -4.70 19.50 0.32
N PHE A 346 -4.30 18.61 -0.58
CA PHE A 346 -3.05 18.79 -1.32
C PHE A 346 -3.18 19.92 -2.34
N GLU A 347 -2.28 20.90 -2.26
CA GLU A 347 -2.31 22.08 -3.14
C GLU A 347 -1.79 21.76 -4.55
N GLU A 348 -0.61 21.13 -4.62
CA GLU A 348 0.17 20.88 -5.84
C GLU A 348 -0.16 19.53 -6.49
N VAL A 349 -1.39 19.41 -7.01
CA VAL A 349 -1.91 18.19 -7.65
C VAL A 349 -2.21 18.44 -9.11
N TYR A 350 -1.73 17.54 -9.97
CA TYR A 350 -1.81 17.67 -11.42
C TYR A 350 -2.23 16.35 -12.10
N ALA A 351 -2.84 16.45 -13.27
CA ALA A 351 -3.02 15.35 -14.21
C ALA A 351 -2.28 15.63 -15.53
N VAL A 352 -1.75 14.60 -16.19
CA VAL A 352 -1.14 14.75 -17.53
C VAL A 352 -2.23 15.01 -18.57
N ASP A 353 -2.15 16.11 -19.30
CA ASP A 353 -3.12 16.42 -20.36
C ASP A 353 -3.01 15.40 -21.51
N GLY A 354 -4.08 14.64 -21.73
CA GLY A 354 -4.12 13.55 -22.70
C GLY A 354 -3.30 12.30 -22.35
N GLY A 355 -2.70 12.24 -21.16
CA GLY A 355 -2.10 11.02 -20.60
C GLY A 355 -0.93 10.42 -21.41
N SER A 356 -0.72 9.12 -21.24
CA SER A 356 0.30 8.36 -21.97
C SER A 356 0.06 8.33 -23.48
N THR A 357 -1.19 8.50 -23.93
CA THR A 357 -1.52 8.60 -25.36
C THR A 357 -0.98 9.89 -25.96
N ALA A 358 -1.18 11.04 -25.31
CA ALA A 358 -0.60 12.31 -25.76
C ALA A 358 0.94 12.30 -25.69
N TRP A 359 1.50 11.67 -24.65
CA TRP A 359 2.94 11.45 -24.55
C TRP A 359 3.49 10.71 -25.77
N ALA A 360 2.92 9.54 -26.10
CA ALA A 360 3.33 8.75 -27.26
C ALA A 360 3.10 9.51 -28.59
N ALA A 361 1.97 10.21 -28.73
CA ALA A 361 1.64 11.01 -29.91
C ALA A 361 2.62 12.18 -30.14
N SER A 362 3.29 12.67 -29.09
CA SER A 362 4.35 13.67 -29.19
C SER A 362 5.69 13.12 -29.73
N GLY A 363 5.76 11.82 -30.04
CA GLY A 363 6.96 11.14 -30.53
C GLY A 363 7.93 10.69 -29.42
N ARG A 364 7.54 10.83 -28.15
CA ARG A 364 8.32 10.36 -27.00
C ARG A 364 8.10 8.87 -26.75
N GLN A 365 9.14 8.20 -26.25
CA GLN A 365 9.10 6.76 -25.97
C GLN A 365 8.39 6.47 -24.65
N LEU A 366 7.67 5.35 -24.63
CA LEU A 366 7.15 4.72 -23.42
C LEU A 366 8.13 3.64 -22.94
N GLU A 367 8.19 3.43 -21.64
CA GLU A 367 8.84 2.29 -21.00
C GLU A 367 7.86 1.12 -20.85
N SER A 368 8.35 -0.12 -20.83
CA SER A 368 7.54 -1.34 -20.65
C SER A 368 8.09 -2.17 -19.48
N GLY A 369 7.26 -3.04 -18.91
CA GLY A 369 7.59 -3.87 -17.75
C GLY A 369 7.02 -3.33 -16.43
N SER A 370 7.31 -4.03 -15.33
CA SER A 370 6.73 -3.73 -14.00
C SER A 370 7.33 -2.52 -13.29
N GLY A 371 8.47 -2.00 -13.76
CA GLY A 371 9.17 -0.90 -13.10
C GLY A 371 9.86 -1.29 -11.78
N ASP A 372 9.98 -2.59 -11.49
CA ASP A 372 10.60 -3.08 -10.25
C ASP A 372 12.08 -2.71 -10.18
N ALA A 373 12.45 -1.91 -9.18
CA ALA A 373 13.84 -1.56 -8.93
C ALA A 373 14.57 -2.68 -8.17
N ILE A 374 15.84 -2.89 -8.50
CA ILE A 374 16.73 -3.72 -7.70
C ILE A 374 16.96 -3.00 -6.36
N PRO A 375 16.79 -3.67 -5.20
CA PRO A 375 17.00 -3.05 -3.91
C PRO A 375 18.42 -2.49 -3.77
N SER A 376 18.53 -1.30 -3.18
CA SER A 376 19.81 -0.62 -2.97
C SER A 376 20.77 -1.49 -2.16
N GLY A 377 22.03 -1.58 -2.61
CA GLY A 377 23.06 -2.37 -1.94
C GLY A 377 22.93 -3.90 -2.11
N LEU A 378 21.91 -4.42 -2.79
CA LEU A 378 21.71 -5.88 -2.92
C LEU A 378 22.88 -6.59 -3.62
N GLU A 379 23.45 -5.99 -4.68
CA GLU A 379 24.59 -6.57 -5.39
C GLU A 379 25.85 -6.61 -4.51
N ALA A 380 26.11 -5.53 -3.76
CA ALA A 380 27.21 -5.48 -2.80
C ALA A 380 27.02 -6.50 -1.67
N ALA A 381 25.79 -6.64 -1.15
CA ALA A 381 25.45 -7.64 -0.13
C ALA A 381 25.64 -9.07 -0.67
N ARG A 382 25.26 -9.34 -1.92
CA ARG A 382 25.48 -10.64 -2.59
C ARG A 382 26.95 -11.02 -2.64
N GLY A 383 27.85 -10.05 -2.83
CA GLY A 383 29.30 -10.27 -2.79
C GLY A 383 29.88 -10.63 -1.42
N GLN A 384 29.13 -10.45 -0.34
CA GLN A 384 29.60 -10.70 1.05
C GLN A 384 29.12 -12.04 1.63
N VAL A 385 28.12 -12.66 1.01
CA VAL A 385 27.45 -13.86 1.54
C VAL A 385 27.73 -15.08 0.67
N ASN A 386 27.72 -16.26 1.29
CA ASN A 386 27.79 -17.51 0.54
C ASN A 386 26.39 -17.92 0.06
N MET A 387 26.14 -17.90 -1.25
CA MET A 387 24.88 -18.39 -1.80
C MET A 387 24.91 -19.91 -1.88
N VAL A 388 23.88 -20.59 -1.39
CA VAL A 388 23.75 -22.06 -1.43
C VAL A 388 22.47 -22.47 -2.13
N SER A 389 22.55 -23.53 -2.92
CA SER A 389 21.37 -24.15 -3.52
C SER A 389 20.49 -24.84 -2.47
N PRO A 390 19.20 -25.12 -2.80
CA PRO A 390 18.34 -25.87 -1.90
C PRO A 390 18.91 -27.22 -1.44
N GLN A 391 19.54 -27.97 -2.36
CA GLN A 391 20.11 -29.29 -2.07
C GLN A 391 21.35 -29.20 -1.16
N GLU A 392 22.21 -28.19 -1.37
CA GLU A 392 23.37 -27.95 -0.51
C GLU A 392 22.93 -27.58 0.91
N LEU A 393 21.90 -26.73 1.05
CA LEU A 393 21.36 -26.37 2.35
C LEU A 393 20.75 -27.58 3.08
N ASP A 394 19.95 -28.40 2.39
CA ASP A 394 19.34 -29.61 2.96
C ASP A 394 20.39 -30.63 3.42
N ALA A 395 21.49 -30.75 2.67
CA ALA A 395 22.61 -31.62 3.03
C ALA A 395 23.45 -31.07 4.20
N ALA A 396 23.70 -29.76 4.23
CA ALA A 396 24.57 -29.12 5.21
C ALA A 396 23.99 -29.08 6.62
N LYS A 397 22.66 -28.95 6.75
CA LYS A 397 21.93 -28.89 8.04
C LYS A 397 22.61 -27.94 9.04
N PRO A 398 22.65 -26.63 8.74
CA PRO A 398 23.31 -25.64 9.58
C PRO A 398 22.70 -25.62 10.99
N ALA A 399 23.45 -25.08 11.95
CA ALA A 399 23.01 -24.98 13.33
C ALA A 399 21.72 -24.15 13.49
N SER A 400 21.47 -23.21 12.57
CA SER A 400 20.21 -22.46 12.51
C SER A 400 19.86 -22.09 11.07
N VAL A 401 18.56 -22.17 10.76
CA VAL A 401 17.97 -21.59 9.55
C VAL A 401 17.07 -20.44 9.98
N ILE A 402 17.31 -19.23 9.47
CA ILE A 402 16.57 -18.02 9.82
C ILE A 402 15.73 -17.59 8.62
N CYS A 403 14.41 -17.54 8.79
CA CYS A 403 13.49 -16.99 7.81
C CYS A 403 13.20 -15.53 8.16
N VAL A 404 13.52 -14.63 7.23
CA VAL A 404 13.35 -13.17 7.41
C VAL A 404 12.17 -12.56 6.65
N GLU A 405 11.28 -13.41 6.14
CA GLU A 405 10.09 -13.02 5.41
C GLU A 405 8.94 -12.60 6.33
N ILE A 406 7.80 -12.18 5.78
CA ILE A 406 6.57 -11.99 6.55
C ILE A 406 6.03 -13.29 7.17
N SER A 407 5.33 -13.15 8.30
CA SER A 407 4.85 -14.27 9.12
C SER A 407 3.81 -15.14 8.41
N SER A 408 2.98 -14.58 7.52
CA SER A 408 2.03 -15.37 6.72
C SER A 408 2.74 -16.30 5.74
N ASP A 409 3.82 -15.84 5.12
CA ASP A 409 4.59 -16.64 4.16
C ASP A 409 5.37 -17.75 4.87
N PHE A 410 5.92 -17.42 6.05
CA PHE A 410 6.49 -18.42 6.94
C PHE A 410 5.44 -19.48 7.30
N ALA A 411 4.24 -19.06 7.74
CA ALA A 411 3.17 -19.98 8.10
C ALA A 411 2.67 -20.83 6.94
N ALA A 412 2.60 -20.28 5.72
CA ALA A 412 2.19 -20.98 4.52
C ALA A 412 3.20 -22.07 4.11
N GLY A 413 4.49 -21.86 4.40
CA GLY A 413 5.46 -22.94 4.44
C GLY A 413 6.90 -22.45 4.41
N HIS A 414 7.74 -23.01 5.26
CA HIS A 414 9.16 -22.65 5.45
C HIS A 414 10.07 -23.89 5.45
N VAL A 415 11.39 -23.68 5.40
CA VAL A 415 12.38 -24.76 5.57
C VAL A 415 12.20 -25.38 6.96
N SER A 416 12.12 -26.71 7.06
CA SER A 416 11.82 -27.36 8.35
C SER A 416 12.86 -27.02 9.44
N GLY A 417 12.35 -26.73 10.64
CA GLY A 417 13.18 -26.28 11.77
C GLY A 417 13.69 -24.84 11.67
N ALA A 418 13.30 -24.08 10.64
CA ALA A 418 13.64 -22.67 10.55
C ALA A 418 12.99 -21.85 11.67
N ARG A 419 13.66 -20.76 12.05
CA ARG A 419 13.17 -19.79 13.03
C ARG A 419 12.83 -18.49 12.31
N TRP A 420 11.72 -17.89 12.69
CA TRP A 420 11.25 -16.66 12.07
C TRP A 420 11.75 -15.42 12.81
N VAL A 421 12.31 -14.47 12.06
CA VAL A 421 12.75 -13.16 12.56
C VAL A 421 12.53 -12.12 11.46
N PRO A 422 11.61 -11.14 11.60
CA PRO A 422 11.46 -10.12 10.57
C PRO A 422 12.78 -9.36 10.39
N ARG A 423 13.23 -9.16 9.13
CA ARG A 423 14.52 -8.49 8.85
C ARG A 423 14.67 -7.14 9.57
N GLY A 424 13.56 -6.41 9.72
CA GLY A 424 13.52 -5.11 10.39
C GLY A 424 13.98 -5.14 11.86
N SER A 425 13.94 -6.31 12.51
CA SER A 425 14.35 -6.49 13.91
C SER A 425 15.55 -7.44 14.08
N LEU A 426 16.19 -7.86 12.99
CA LEU A 426 17.24 -8.90 13.00
C LEU A 426 18.37 -8.59 13.99
N GLU A 427 18.92 -7.38 13.97
CA GLU A 427 20.06 -6.98 14.81
C GLU A 427 19.73 -6.97 16.30
N MET A 428 18.46 -6.75 16.63
CA MET A 428 17.98 -6.72 18.02
C MET A 428 17.68 -8.12 18.55
N GLU A 429 17.32 -9.07 17.67
CA GLU A 429 16.77 -10.36 18.06
C GLU A 429 17.73 -11.54 17.84
N ILE A 430 18.66 -11.44 16.88
CA ILE A 430 19.46 -12.59 16.44
C ILE A 430 20.28 -13.24 17.57
N ALA A 431 20.77 -12.46 18.54
CA ALA A 431 21.57 -13.00 19.65
C ALA A 431 20.79 -13.98 20.54
N GLY A 432 19.47 -13.85 20.65
CA GLY A 432 18.62 -14.80 21.37
C GLY A 432 18.39 -16.11 20.60
N ILE A 433 18.66 -16.10 19.30
CA ILE A 433 18.36 -17.19 18.37
C ILE A 433 19.63 -17.95 18.00
N ALA A 434 20.67 -17.24 17.59
CA ALA A 434 21.98 -17.79 17.25
C ALA A 434 23.06 -17.07 18.08
N PRO A 435 23.21 -17.37 19.39
CA PRO A 435 24.19 -16.69 20.24
C PRO A 435 25.65 -16.96 19.86
N ASP A 436 25.93 -18.12 19.26
CA ASP A 436 27.27 -18.49 18.80
C ASP A 436 27.54 -17.95 17.40
N LYS A 437 28.39 -16.91 17.33
CA LYS A 437 28.78 -16.27 16.06
C LYS A 437 29.66 -17.14 15.15
N SER A 438 30.19 -18.25 15.66
CA SER A 438 30.99 -19.20 14.87
C SER A 438 30.14 -20.33 14.27
N ALA A 439 28.92 -20.53 14.76
CA ALA A 439 28.02 -21.56 14.28
C ALA A 439 27.48 -21.21 12.88
N ALA A 440 27.29 -22.24 12.04
CA ALA A 440 26.72 -22.09 10.71
C ALA A 440 25.26 -21.61 10.76
N ILE A 441 24.97 -20.52 10.04
CA ILE A 441 23.64 -19.95 9.86
C ILE A 441 23.28 -19.95 8.38
N ALA A 442 22.08 -20.40 8.05
CA ALA A 442 21.47 -20.14 6.74
C ALA A 442 20.33 -19.13 6.88
N VAL A 443 20.24 -18.20 5.94
CA VAL A 443 19.16 -17.21 5.88
C VAL A 443 18.29 -17.47 4.65
N THR A 444 16.98 -17.37 4.80
CA THR A 444 16.01 -17.53 3.72
C THR A 444 14.90 -16.48 3.81
N CYS A 445 14.22 -16.25 2.69
CA CYS A 445 12.99 -15.47 2.57
C CYS A 445 12.21 -15.99 1.35
N ASN A 446 11.23 -15.25 0.82
CA ASN A 446 10.44 -15.74 -0.31
C ASN A 446 11.28 -15.99 -1.57
N ASN A 447 12.04 -14.98 -2.00
CA ASN A 447 12.78 -14.96 -3.29
C ASN A 447 14.31 -14.79 -3.16
N GLY A 448 14.83 -14.72 -1.92
CA GLY A 448 16.25 -14.55 -1.61
C GLY A 448 16.74 -13.11 -1.42
N GLN A 449 16.00 -12.07 -1.82
CA GLN A 449 16.51 -10.68 -1.75
C GLN A 449 16.67 -10.17 -0.32
N ASN A 450 15.62 -10.25 0.50
CA ASN A 450 15.68 -9.89 1.93
C ASN A 450 16.69 -10.77 2.68
N ALA A 451 16.79 -12.04 2.33
CA ALA A 451 17.75 -12.97 2.91
C ALA A 451 19.21 -12.59 2.60
N THR A 452 19.49 -12.11 1.38
CA THR A 452 20.83 -11.61 1.00
C THR A 452 21.21 -10.39 1.82
N LEU A 453 20.32 -9.40 1.94
CA LEU A 453 20.57 -8.21 2.77
C LEU A 453 20.78 -8.59 4.24
N ALA A 454 19.91 -9.45 4.78
CA ALA A 454 20.04 -9.97 6.14
C ALA A 454 21.36 -10.73 6.36
N GLY A 455 21.78 -11.55 5.41
CA GLY A 455 23.04 -12.28 5.48
C GLY A 455 24.27 -11.35 5.56
N ALA A 456 24.26 -10.26 4.78
CA ALA A 456 25.32 -9.24 4.86
C ALA A 456 25.32 -8.54 6.22
N THR A 457 24.14 -8.16 6.74
CA THR A 457 24.01 -7.62 8.11
C THR A 457 24.58 -8.57 9.16
N LEU A 458 24.31 -9.88 9.06
CA LEU A 458 24.89 -10.87 10.00
C LEU A 458 26.42 -10.92 9.91
N LYS A 459 26.99 -10.86 8.70
CA LYS A 459 28.45 -10.78 8.53
C LYS A 459 29.03 -9.52 9.19
N GLU A 460 28.40 -8.37 9.03
CA GLU A 460 28.79 -7.11 9.68
C GLU A 460 28.70 -7.19 11.21
N MET A 461 27.69 -7.89 11.73
CA MET A 461 27.56 -8.20 13.15
C MET A 461 28.60 -9.21 13.67
N GLY A 462 29.41 -9.79 12.79
CA GLY A 462 30.52 -10.70 13.13
C GLY A 462 30.17 -12.19 13.11
N TYR A 463 29.04 -12.59 12.53
CA TYR A 463 28.76 -14.00 12.26
C TYR A 463 29.69 -14.52 11.17
N GLN A 464 30.38 -15.63 11.44
CA GLN A 464 31.50 -16.08 10.62
C GLN A 464 31.04 -16.97 9.46
N ASP A 465 30.10 -17.88 9.71
CA ASP A 465 29.59 -18.83 8.73
C ASP A 465 28.12 -18.54 8.42
N VAL A 466 27.90 -17.69 7.41
CA VAL A 466 26.57 -17.24 6.97
C VAL A 466 26.38 -17.63 5.52
N SER A 467 25.34 -18.40 5.25
CA SER A 467 24.87 -18.78 3.93
C SER A 467 23.47 -18.23 3.65
N VAL A 468 23.13 -18.05 2.37
CA VAL A 468 21.82 -17.56 1.93
C VAL A 468 21.24 -18.54 0.92
N LEU A 469 19.98 -18.94 1.13
CA LEU A 469 19.28 -19.84 0.22
C LEU A 469 19.00 -19.12 -1.11
N GLU A 470 19.66 -19.57 -2.18
CA GLU A 470 19.48 -19.02 -3.51
C GLU A 470 18.05 -19.25 -4.02
N GLY A 471 17.39 -18.18 -4.46
CA GLY A 471 15.99 -18.20 -4.89
C GLY A 471 14.97 -18.37 -3.75
N GLY A 472 15.41 -18.40 -2.48
CA GLY A 472 14.55 -18.46 -1.31
C GLY A 472 13.70 -19.74 -1.23
N ILE A 473 12.60 -19.66 -0.49
CA ILE A 473 11.66 -20.78 -0.33
C ILE A 473 10.97 -21.17 -1.64
N ALA A 474 10.85 -20.26 -2.60
CA ALA A 474 10.33 -20.56 -3.92
C ALA A 474 11.19 -21.61 -4.63
N ALA A 475 12.51 -21.43 -4.64
CA ALA A 475 13.46 -22.40 -5.21
C ALA A 475 13.49 -23.71 -4.41
N TRP A 476 13.37 -23.65 -3.08
CA TRP A 476 13.26 -24.85 -2.23
C TRP A 476 12.08 -25.74 -2.61
N ARG A 477 10.90 -25.13 -2.79
CA ARG A 477 9.69 -25.84 -3.24
C ARG A 477 9.86 -26.40 -4.66
N GLN A 478 10.47 -25.63 -5.55
CA GLN A 478 10.75 -26.08 -6.92
C GLN A 478 11.71 -27.27 -6.95
N ALA A 479 12.64 -27.35 -6.00
CA ALA A 479 13.54 -28.49 -5.83
C ALA A 479 12.85 -29.75 -5.26
N GLY A 480 11.55 -29.68 -4.93
CA GLY A 480 10.78 -30.80 -4.38
C GLY A 480 11.10 -31.13 -2.92
N LEU A 481 11.77 -30.21 -2.21
CA LEU A 481 12.12 -30.40 -0.81
C LEU A 481 10.93 -30.08 0.11
N GLY A 482 10.84 -30.83 1.21
CA GLY A 482 9.74 -30.70 2.17
C GLY A 482 9.73 -29.35 2.87
N VAL A 483 8.53 -28.82 3.14
CA VAL A 483 8.32 -27.60 3.92
C VAL A 483 7.55 -27.91 5.19
N GLU A 484 7.84 -27.15 6.25
CA GLU A 484 7.05 -27.12 7.47
C GLU A 484 6.01 -25.99 7.37
N GLN A 485 4.82 -26.18 7.93
CA GLN A 485 3.72 -25.21 7.91
C GLN A 485 3.36 -24.79 9.33
N GLY A 486 2.70 -23.64 9.46
CA GLY A 486 2.31 -23.05 10.73
C GLY A 486 3.42 -22.20 11.37
N LEU A 487 3.22 -21.82 12.62
CA LEU A 487 4.05 -20.84 13.34
C LEU A 487 5.10 -21.49 14.26
N SER A 488 5.40 -22.78 14.06
CA SER A 488 6.52 -23.44 14.74
C SER A 488 7.82 -22.69 14.45
N GLY A 489 8.58 -22.29 15.47
CA GLY A 489 9.80 -21.50 15.29
C GLY A 489 9.60 -19.97 15.28
N VAL A 490 8.37 -19.49 15.47
CA VAL A 490 8.08 -18.08 15.76
C VAL A 490 8.33 -17.80 17.24
N MET A 491 9.25 -16.87 17.52
CA MET A 491 9.73 -16.61 18.90
C MET A 491 8.93 -15.53 19.64
N ARG A 492 8.12 -14.73 18.92
CA ARG A 492 7.21 -13.71 19.47
C ARG A 492 5.96 -13.58 18.61
N PRO A 493 4.84 -13.07 19.15
CA PRO A 493 3.65 -12.79 18.34
C PRO A 493 4.01 -11.94 17.11
N PRO A 494 3.64 -12.38 15.90
CA PRO A 494 3.95 -11.63 14.69
C PRO A 494 3.13 -10.34 14.64
N THR A 495 3.80 -9.22 14.39
CA THR A 495 3.20 -7.87 14.28
C THR A 495 3.45 -7.25 12.90
N ASP A 496 3.90 -8.03 11.93
CA ASP A 496 4.29 -7.60 10.59
C ASP A 496 3.14 -7.55 9.59
N ILE A 497 1.97 -8.08 9.96
CA ILE A 497 0.77 -8.09 9.14
C ILE A 497 -0.40 -7.56 9.97
N VAL A 498 -1.23 -6.73 9.34
CA VAL A 498 -2.54 -6.32 9.87
C VAL A 498 -3.60 -7.10 9.11
N PRO A 499 -4.32 -8.05 9.76
CA PRO A 499 -5.41 -8.76 9.10
C PRO A 499 -6.47 -7.78 8.60
N SER A 500 -7.08 -8.07 7.45
CA SER A 500 -8.04 -7.20 6.80
C SER A 500 -9.39 -7.88 6.57
N GLY A 501 -10.47 -7.12 6.73
CA GLY A 501 -11.84 -7.59 6.51
C GLY A 501 -12.13 -8.94 7.21
N PRO A 502 -12.63 -9.95 6.47
CA PRO A 502 -12.89 -11.33 6.91
C PRO A 502 -11.77 -12.08 7.62
N GLU A 503 -10.52 -11.65 7.48
CA GLU A 503 -9.39 -12.31 8.13
C GLU A 503 -9.25 -11.94 9.60
N ARG A 504 -9.99 -10.91 10.04
CA ARG A 504 -10.12 -10.55 11.45
C ARG A 504 -11.07 -11.52 12.14
N ASN A 505 -10.82 -11.74 13.44
CA ASN A 505 -11.89 -12.30 14.27
C ASN A 505 -13.05 -11.28 14.41
N PHE A 506 -14.22 -11.76 14.85
CA PHE A 506 -15.43 -10.94 14.98
C PHE A 506 -15.23 -9.70 15.87
N ALA A 507 -14.49 -9.82 16.97
CA ALA A 507 -14.26 -8.70 17.89
C ALA A 507 -13.40 -7.60 17.24
N ASP A 508 -12.30 -7.98 16.60
CA ASP A 508 -11.41 -7.05 15.90
C ASP A 508 -12.10 -6.38 14.71
N MET A 509 -12.95 -7.13 14.00
CA MET A 509 -13.76 -6.59 12.92
C MET A 509 -14.76 -5.53 13.42
N MET A 510 -15.47 -5.80 14.52
CA MET A 510 -16.37 -4.82 15.14
C MET A 510 -15.62 -3.59 15.66
N ASN A 511 -14.45 -3.77 16.29
CA ASN A 511 -13.63 -2.66 16.77
C ASN A 511 -13.13 -1.80 15.61
N TYR A 512 -12.69 -2.42 14.52
CA TYR A 512 -12.27 -1.73 13.30
C TYR A 512 -13.40 -0.88 12.71
N LEU A 513 -14.60 -1.44 12.56
CA LEU A 513 -15.75 -0.70 12.01
C LEU A 513 -16.19 0.46 12.93
N ARG A 514 -16.18 0.25 14.26
CA ARG A 514 -16.45 1.32 15.23
C ARG A 514 -15.46 2.47 15.12
N TRP A 515 -14.17 2.14 14.97
CA TRP A 515 -13.15 3.16 14.77
C TRP A 515 -13.36 3.91 13.45
N GLU A 516 -13.62 3.23 12.33
CA GLU A 516 -13.89 3.91 11.06
C GLU A 516 -15.06 4.88 11.21
N THR A 517 -16.21 4.43 11.72
CA THR A 517 -17.37 5.32 11.92
C THR A 517 -17.08 6.49 12.87
N ALA A 518 -16.23 6.30 13.89
CA ALA A 518 -15.85 7.36 14.82
C ALA A 518 -15.04 8.49 14.16
N LEU A 519 -14.31 8.20 13.06
CA LEU A 519 -13.65 9.26 12.26
C LEU A 519 -14.67 10.23 11.67
N GLY A 520 -15.86 9.73 11.31
CA GLY A 520 -16.96 10.50 10.73
C GLY A 520 -17.68 11.43 11.72
N GLU A 521 -17.63 11.14 13.03
CA GLU A 521 -18.41 11.87 14.05
C GLU A 521 -18.11 13.38 14.07
N LYS A 522 -16.87 13.77 13.74
CA LYS A 522 -16.45 15.18 13.70
C LYS A 522 -17.06 15.97 12.53
N TYR A 523 -17.64 15.29 11.55
CA TYR A 523 -18.33 15.90 10.40
C TYR A 523 -19.85 15.95 10.57
N ALA A 524 -20.39 15.37 11.65
CA ALA A 524 -21.83 15.29 11.89
C ALA A 524 -22.44 16.60 12.47
N ALA A 525 -21.69 17.69 12.53
CA ALA A 525 -22.12 19.06 12.90
C ALA A 525 -21.48 20.04 11.89
N ASP A 526 -22.17 21.02 11.29
CA ASP A 526 -23.31 21.84 11.72
C ASP A 526 -24.73 21.42 11.26
#